data_AF-X1IZ57-F1
#
_entry.id   AF-X1IZ57-F1
#
_cell.length_a   1.000
_cell.length_b   1.000
_cell.length_c   1.000
_cell.angle_alpha   90.00
_cell.angle_beta   90.00
_cell.angle_gamma   90.00
#
_symmetry.space_group_name_H-M   'P 1'
#
loop_
_entity.id
_entity.type
_entity.pdbx_description
1 polymer ?
#
loop_
_entity_poly.entity_id
_entity_poly.type
_entity_poly.pdbx_seq_one_letter_code
_entity_poly.pdbx_strand_id
1 'polypeptide(L)' 'SKILAAQRAGLKKVIIPEKNKKDLKDIPKSVKKALDIKFVNNVDEVFDIAIEKEKKIKKKPVTEKAKYISA' A
#
# COMPACT_ATOMS: atom_id res chain seq x y z
N SER A 1 -13.73 -12.27 -11.70
CA SER A 1 -14.61 -11.10 -11.45
C SER A 1 -14.03 -10.09 -10.44
N LYS A 2 -13.54 -10.50 -9.27
CA LYS A 2 -13.09 -9.59 -8.17
C LYS A 2 -12.00 -8.58 -8.56
N ILE A 3 -10.98 -9.00 -9.30
CA ILE A 3 -9.84 -8.13 -9.68
C ILE A 3 -10.23 -7.06 -10.70
N LEU A 4 -11.09 -7.42 -11.65
CA LEU A 4 -11.61 -6.47 -12.63
C LEU A 4 -12.52 -5.43 -11.97
N ALA A 5 -13.30 -5.84 -10.95
CA ALA A 5 -14.06 -4.91 -10.12
C ALA A 5 -13.13 -3.96 -9.34
N ALA A 6 -12.03 -4.46 -8.76
CA ALA A 6 -11.05 -3.64 -8.07
C ALA A 6 -10.41 -2.58 -9.00
N GLN A 7 -10.05 -2.97 -10.22
CA GLN A 7 -9.53 -2.04 -11.23
C GLN A 7 -10.56 -0.95 -11.55
N ARG A 8 -11.82 -1.33 -11.81
CA ARG A 8 -12.90 -0.38 -12.14
C ARG A 8 -13.22 0.58 -11.01
N ALA A 9 -13.10 0.10 -9.77
CA ALA A 9 -13.23 0.94 -8.57
C ALA A 9 -12.02 1.85 -8.31
N GLY A 10 -10.99 1.82 -9.17
CA GLY A 10 -9.79 2.65 -9.01
C GLY A 10 -8.89 2.23 -7.85
N LEU A 11 -9.06 1.01 -7.32
CA LEU A 11 -8.16 0.48 -6.30
C LEU A 11 -6.77 0.29 -6.90
N LYS A 12 -5.74 0.52 -6.09
CA LYS A 12 -4.34 0.42 -6.54
C LYS A 12 -3.65 -0.86 -6.08
N LYS A 13 -4.12 -1.47 -4.99
CA LYS A 13 -3.51 -2.63 -4.35
C LYS A 13 -4.56 -3.69 -4.07
N VAL A 14 -4.26 -4.95 -4.37
CA VAL A 14 -5.11 -6.11 -4.09
C VAL A 14 -4.25 -7.19 -3.44
N ILE A 15 -4.72 -7.72 -2.31
CA ILE A 15 -4.08 -8.83 -1.61
C ILE A 15 -4.89 -10.09 -1.90
N ILE A 16 -4.25 -11.18 -2.29
CA ILE A 16 -4.90 -12.43 -2.67
C ILE A 16 -4.10 -13.65 -2.21
N PRO A 17 -4.73 -14.77 -1.82
CA PRO A 17 -3.98 -15.98 -1.46
C PRO A 17 -3.13 -16.52 -2.60
N GLU A 18 -1.98 -17.13 -2.27
CA GLU A 18 -1.07 -17.71 -3.29
C GLU A 18 -1.77 -18.79 -4.14
N LYS A 19 -2.72 -19.53 -3.55
CA LYS A 19 -3.53 -20.54 -4.25
C LYS A 19 -4.29 -19.98 -5.46
N ASN A 20 -4.67 -18.70 -5.43
CA ASN A 20 -5.40 -18.03 -6.52
C ASN A 20 -4.48 -17.51 -7.65
N LYS A 21 -3.17 -17.76 -7.59
CA LYS A 21 -2.23 -17.38 -8.65
C LYS A 21 -2.55 -18.00 -10.00
N LYS A 22 -3.21 -19.17 -10.02
CA LYS A 22 -3.67 -19.83 -11.25
C LYS A 22 -4.77 -19.02 -11.94
N ASP A 23 -5.73 -18.50 -11.18
CA ASP A 23 -6.87 -17.71 -11.66
C ASP A 23 -6.44 -16.37 -12.31
N LEU A 24 -5.22 -15.92 -12.00
CA LEU A 24 -4.65 -14.70 -12.55
C LEU A 24 -4.08 -14.86 -13.94
N LYS A 25 -3.82 -16.09 -14.42
CA LYS A 25 -3.27 -16.30 -15.77
C LYS A 25 -4.18 -15.73 -16.85
N ASP A 26 -5.50 -15.82 -16.63
CA ASP A 26 -6.53 -15.41 -17.58
C ASP A 26 -6.82 -13.90 -17.55
N ILE A 27 -6.18 -13.14 -16.66
CA ILE A 27 -6.36 -11.69 -16.57
C ILE A 27 -5.44 -10.96 -17.56
N PRO A 28 -5.97 -10.00 -18.36
CA PRO A 28 -5.19 -9.19 -19.29
C PRO A 28 -4.01 -8.47 -18.63
N LYS A 29 -2.90 -8.34 -19.38
CA LYS A 29 -1.69 -7.64 -18.91
C LYS A 29 -1.95 -6.18 -18.52
N SER A 30 -2.90 -5.51 -19.16
CA SER A 30 -3.29 -4.13 -18.84
C SER A 30 -3.80 -4.00 -17.40
N VAL A 31 -4.64 -4.94 -16.95
CA VAL A 31 -5.19 -4.97 -15.59
C VAL A 31 -4.08 -5.28 -14.57
N LYS A 32 -3.19 -6.22 -14.88
CA LYS A 32 -2.03 -6.57 -14.03
C LYS A 32 -1.04 -5.42 -13.86
N LYS A 33 -0.92 -4.54 -14.86
CA LYS A 33 -0.07 -3.34 -14.78
C LYS A 33 -0.72 -2.22 -13.95
N ALA A 34 -2.04 -2.16 -13.91
CA ALA A 34 -2.79 -1.14 -13.18
C ALA A 34 -2.94 -1.43 -11.68
N LEU A 35 -2.81 -2.70 -11.26
CA LEU A 35 -2.99 -3.16 -9.88
C LEU A 35 -1.70 -3.76 -9.31
N ASP A 36 -1.31 -3.31 -8.12
CA ASP A 36 -0.29 -3.98 -7.30
C ASP A 36 -0.93 -5.20 -6.62
N ILE A 37 -0.71 -6.39 -7.19
CA ILE A 37 -1.25 -7.65 -6.68
C ILE A 37 -0.23 -8.29 -5.75
N LYS A 38 -0.56 -8.42 -4.47
CA LYS A 38 0.24 -9.11 -3.45
C LYS A 38 -0.32 -10.49 -3.19
N PHE A 39 0.53 -11.49 -3.30
CA PHE A 39 0.20 -12.86 -2.91
C PHE A 39 0.64 -13.12 -1.49
N VAL A 40 -0.19 -13.79 -0.72
CA VAL A 40 0.09 -14.15 0.68
C VAL A 40 -0.28 -15.60 0.94
N ASN A 41 0.41 -16.23 1.89
CA ASN A 41 0.08 -17.59 2.33
C ASN A 41 -0.77 -17.60 3.59
N ASN A 42 -0.53 -16.64 4.50
CA ASN A 42 -1.21 -16.56 5.78
C ASN A 42 -1.76 -15.15 6.06
N VAL A 43 -2.58 -15.05 7.11
CA VAL A 43 -3.25 -13.79 7.48
C VAL A 43 -2.28 -12.76 8.05
N ASP A 44 -1.20 -13.20 8.71
CA ASP A 44 -0.19 -12.29 9.29
C ASP A 44 0.42 -11.37 8.22
N GLU A 45 0.71 -11.92 7.04
CA GLU A 45 1.22 -11.15 5.89
C GLU A 45 0.20 -10.10 5.41
N VAL A 46 -1.10 -10.36 5.56
CA VAL A 46 -2.14 -9.39 5.22
C VAL A 46 -2.04 -8.17 6.14
N PHE A 47 -1.87 -8.39 7.44
CA PHE A 47 -1.76 -7.31 8.41
C PHE A 47 -0.53 -6.45 8.16
N ASP A 48 0.62 -7.08 7.87
CA ASP A 48 1.87 -6.37 7.55
C ASP A 48 1.75 -5.48 6.30
N ILE A 49 0.92 -5.88 5.33
CA ILE A 49 0.73 -5.14 4.08
C ILE A 49 -0.39 -4.08 4.18
N ALA A 50 -1.45 -4.37 4.94
CA ALA A 50 -2.67 -3.57 4.99
C ALA A 50 -2.62 -2.48 6.07
N ILE A 51 -1.88 -2.69 7.15
CA ILE A 51 -1.82 -1.76 8.28
C ILE A 51 -0.59 -0.86 8.16
N GLU A 52 -0.78 0.45 8.22
CA GLU A 52 0.33 1.40 8.21
C GLU A 52 1.03 1.40 9.57
N LYS A 53 2.35 1.21 9.58
CA LYS A 53 3.14 1.31 10.81
C LYS A 53 3.11 2.74 11.33
N GLU A 54 3.11 2.91 12.64
CA GLU A 54 3.14 4.23 13.26
C GLU A 54 4.23 5.10 12.65
N LYS A 55 3.83 6.25 12.10
CA LYS A 55 4.77 7.24 11.57
C LYS A 55 5.61 7.74 12.74
N LYS A 56 6.90 7.39 12.77
CA LYS A 56 7.87 8.12 13.60
C LYS A 56 7.85 9.58 13.16
N ILE A 57 7.22 10.43 13.97
CA ILE A 57 7.17 11.87 13.74
C ILE A 57 8.62 12.36 13.78
N LYS A 58 9.19 12.66 12.61
CA LYS A 58 10.48 13.37 12.56
C LYS A 58 10.21 14.77 13.12
N LYS A 59 10.65 15.05 14.35
CA LYS A 59 10.63 16.40 14.91
C LYS A 59 11.36 17.30 13.90
N LYS A 60 10.65 18.25 13.29
CA LYS A 60 11.31 19.31 12.51
C LYS A 60 12.25 20.04 13.47
N PRO A 61 13.50 20.36 13.07
CA PRO A 61 14.36 21.19 13.89
C PRO A 61 13.62 22.50 14.14
N VAL A 62 13.44 22.84 15.43
CA VAL A 62 12.87 24.12 15.84
C VAL A 62 13.84 25.18 15.31
N THR A 63 13.40 25.96 14.32
CA THR A 63 14.23 26.99 13.72
C THR A 63 14.51 28.09 14.73
N GLU A 64 15.80 28.41 14.82
CA GLU A 64 16.47 29.37 15.68
C GLU A 64 16.01 30.82 15.41
N LYS A 65 14.78 31.17 15.82
CA LYS A 65 14.28 32.57 15.79
C LYS A 65 14.19 33.24 17.16
N ALA A 66 14.79 32.64 18.20
CA ALA A 66 14.80 33.18 19.55
C ALA A 66 16.09 33.93 19.93
N LYS A 67 16.87 34.43 18.95
CA LYS A 67 18.16 35.13 19.22
C LYS A 67 18.18 36.62 18.90
N TYR A 68 17.04 37.21 18.48
CA TYR A 68 16.96 38.64 18.10
C TYR A 68 16.08 39.50 19.01
N ILE A 69 15.67 38.99 20.18
CA ILE A 69 14.94 39.77 21.18
C ILE A 69 15.69 39.77 22.50
N SER A 70 16.88 40.35 22.47
CA SER A 70 17.48 40.96 23.65
C SER A 70 18.00 42.32 23.18
N ALA A 71 17.07 43.27 23.18
CA ALA A 71 17.37 44.69 23.28
C ALA A 71 18.05 44.99 24.63
#